data_AF-A0AAV2YIW7-F1
#
_entry.id   AF-A0AAV2YIW7-F1
#
_cell.length_a   1.000
_cell.length_b   1.000
_cell.length_c   1.000
_cell.angle_alpha   90.00
_cell.angle_beta   90.00
_cell.angle_gamma   90.00
#
_symmetry.space_group_name_H-M   'P 1'
#
loop_
_entity.id
_entity.type
_entity.pdbx_description
1 polymer ?
#
loop_
_entity_poly.entity_id
_entity_poly.type
_entity_poly.pdbx_seq_one_letter_code
_entity_poly.pdbx_strand_id
1 'polypeptide(L)'
;MIEMILANHRDATSPFGKMATATGAKALNAVEFLRIVGRLKRLKRTGWVNNKVALPESVADHMYRMGMCAMLIDEENPSVNRSNGSNAVIDVRDFRCIKMAIVHDLAESLVGDITPHDGVADEDKHRMEREALDEICTTLGECQAASEIKSLWNEYEAGTTEEAKIVKDFDKFEMILQADEYERDQNIPLDDFFRSTQGKFRTPLVQSWVAELTAQRVERFQAAKTTENQHGSGSVIADHAQPRTKLDALHRLSTMSSLATAPTNDLLSELQKRIECAAKKERRTIFIGPPGCGKGTQSPILKDEYCLCHLATGDILRQAVRDGTEMGKKAKAAMESGALVTDEIVIGIIKDAIKSPECRRGFILDGFPRTVVQAEKLDEMLAHENTQVDKVVNFNVPDQVLVERISGRRVHPASGRSYHVKFNPPQVEGKDDITGEPLIQRKDDNVSTLSSRLEAFHKQTQPVIDFYRKQGKLLEVNANTNMKVVTEQIRSSLGSD
;
A
#
# COMPACT_ATOMS: atom_id res chain seq x y z
N MET A 1 8.37 -0.34 -43.45
CA MET A 1 7.97 -1.56 -42.71
C MET A 1 6.82 -1.32 -41.71
N ILE A 2 6.51 -0.08 -41.31
CA ILE A 2 5.28 0.24 -40.55
C ILE A 2 4.13 0.69 -41.47
N GLU A 3 4.41 1.38 -42.58
CA GLU A 3 3.38 1.71 -43.59
C GLU A 3 2.88 0.49 -44.40
N MET A 4 3.61 -0.62 -44.37
CA MET A 4 3.21 -1.86 -45.07
C MET A 4 2.23 -2.71 -44.27
N ILE A 5 2.03 -2.41 -42.98
CA ILE A 5 1.07 -3.09 -42.10
C ILE A 5 -0.31 -2.38 -42.15
N LEU A 6 -0.35 -1.08 -42.49
CA LEU A 6 -1.60 -0.33 -42.61
C LEU A 6 -2.29 -0.46 -43.97
N ALA A 7 -1.60 -1.00 -44.99
CA ALA A 7 -2.15 -1.17 -46.34
C ALA A 7 -2.90 -2.51 -46.55
N ASN A 8 -2.75 -3.50 -45.65
CA ASN A 8 -3.31 -4.85 -45.82
C ASN A 8 -4.66 -5.10 -45.10
N HIS A 9 -5.36 -4.05 -44.68
CA HIS A 9 -6.72 -4.17 -44.13
C HIS A 9 -7.80 -3.43 -44.93
N ARG A 10 -7.54 -3.11 -46.21
CA ARG A 10 -8.56 -2.55 -47.11
C ARG A 10 -9.30 -3.52 -48.00
N ASP A 11 -8.90 -4.79 -48.09
CA ASP A 11 -9.64 -5.80 -48.85
C ASP A 11 -9.57 -7.17 -48.17
N ALA A 12 -10.41 -7.36 -47.16
CA ALA A 12 -10.84 -8.67 -46.73
C ALA A 12 -12.33 -8.57 -46.42
N THR A 13 -13.13 -9.07 -47.34
CA THR A 13 -14.55 -9.37 -47.14
C THR A 13 -14.70 -10.30 -45.94
N SER A 14 -14.91 -9.71 -44.76
CA SER A 14 -15.39 -10.42 -43.58
C SER A 14 -16.77 -10.99 -43.89
N PRO A 15 -17.07 -12.26 -43.53
CA PRO A 15 -18.38 -12.85 -43.74
C PRO A 15 -19.46 -12.24 -42.83
N PHE A 16 -19.09 -11.32 -41.93
CA PHE A 16 -20.05 -10.53 -41.15
C PHE A 16 -20.48 -9.29 -41.92
N GLY A 17 -21.19 -9.57 -43.02
CA GLY A 17 -22.02 -8.57 -43.69
C GLY A 17 -22.99 -7.93 -42.71
N LYS A 18 -23.21 -6.63 -42.91
CA LYS A 18 -24.19 -5.78 -42.23
C LYS A 18 -25.53 -6.51 -42.01
N MET A 19 -25.74 -6.98 -40.80
CA MET A 19 -27.07 -7.10 -40.19
C MET A 19 -26.94 -6.64 -38.75
N ALA A 20 -27.18 -5.34 -38.51
CA ALA A 20 -27.56 -4.88 -37.18
C ALA A 20 -28.94 -5.51 -36.90
N THR A 21 -28.94 -6.71 -36.35
CA THR A 21 -30.16 -7.33 -35.80
C THR A 21 -30.58 -6.53 -34.58
N ALA A 22 -31.88 -6.53 -34.24
CA ALA A 22 -32.39 -5.88 -33.02
C ALA A 22 -31.62 -6.34 -31.77
N THR A 23 -31.09 -7.57 -31.79
CA THR A 23 -30.22 -8.14 -30.74
C THR A 23 -28.84 -7.47 -30.69
N GLY A 24 -28.24 -7.16 -31.83
CA GLY A 24 -26.95 -6.44 -31.91
C GLY A 24 -27.03 -4.99 -31.43
N ALA A 25 -28.14 -4.30 -31.72
CA ALA A 25 -28.38 -2.95 -31.21
C ALA A 25 -28.58 -2.94 -29.69
N LYS A 26 -29.34 -3.89 -29.14
CA LYS A 26 -29.52 -4.04 -27.67
C LYS A 26 -28.20 -4.34 -26.95
N ALA A 27 -27.32 -5.16 -27.55
CA ALA A 27 -26.01 -5.45 -26.99
C ALA A 27 -25.11 -4.20 -26.97
N LEU A 28 -25.13 -3.38 -28.02
CA LEU A 28 -24.38 -2.14 -28.08
C LEU A 28 -24.84 -1.15 -26.99
N ASN A 29 -26.15 -0.96 -26.84
CA ASN A 29 -26.74 -0.10 -25.80
C ASN A 29 -26.33 -0.54 -24.39
N ALA A 30 -26.37 -1.85 -24.11
CA ALA A 30 -25.96 -2.40 -22.83
C ALA A 30 -24.46 -2.16 -22.56
N VAL A 31 -23.60 -2.34 -23.57
CA VAL A 31 -22.15 -2.08 -23.44
C VAL A 31 -21.89 -0.60 -23.17
N GLU A 32 -22.59 0.31 -23.85
CA GLU A 32 -22.39 1.75 -23.65
C GLU A 32 -22.90 2.21 -22.28
N PHE A 33 -24.07 1.74 -21.86
CA PHE A 33 -24.55 1.93 -20.50
C PHE A 33 -23.53 1.45 -19.45
N LEU A 34 -22.98 0.24 -19.59
CA LEU A 34 -21.99 -0.29 -18.66
C LEU A 34 -20.66 0.49 -18.68
N ARG A 35 -20.30 1.12 -19.79
CA ARG A 35 -19.15 2.03 -19.86
C ARG A 35 -19.40 3.32 -19.08
N ILE A 36 -20.61 3.87 -19.17
CA ILE A 36 -21.01 5.05 -18.39
C ILE A 36 -20.98 4.71 -16.90
N VAL A 37 -21.66 3.64 -16.48
CA VAL A 37 -21.62 3.12 -15.09
C VAL A 37 -20.18 2.90 -14.63
N GLY A 38 -19.33 2.35 -15.50
CA GLY A 38 -17.92 2.09 -15.21
C GLY A 38 -17.07 3.32 -14.87
N ARG A 39 -17.54 4.54 -15.16
CA ARG A 39 -16.88 5.79 -14.76
C ARG A 39 -16.91 6.00 -13.25
N LEU A 40 -17.98 5.57 -12.57
CA LEU A 40 -18.14 5.67 -11.12
C LEU A 40 -17.03 4.94 -10.35
N LYS A 41 -16.44 3.88 -10.93
CA LYS A 41 -15.30 3.15 -10.34
C LYS A 41 -14.02 3.98 -10.22
N ARG A 42 -13.93 5.09 -10.95
CA ARG A 42 -12.76 5.98 -10.98
C ARG A 42 -13.07 7.38 -10.44
N LEU A 43 -14.35 7.75 -10.38
CA LEU A 43 -14.80 9.00 -9.79
C LEU A 43 -14.64 8.93 -8.27
N LYS A 44 -13.74 9.73 -7.71
CA LYS A 44 -13.49 9.81 -6.27
C LYS A 44 -14.48 10.75 -5.61
N ARG A 45 -14.94 10.41 -4.40
CA ARG A 45 -15.85 11.32 -3.70
C ARG A 45 -15.13 12.60 -3.30
N THR A 46 -15.61 13.72 -3.82
CA THR A 46 -15.06 15.07 -3.72
C THR A 46 -14.93 15.51 -2.27
N GLY A 47 -15.89 15.14 -1.40
CA GLY A 47 -15.81 15.42 0.04
C GLY A 47 -14.53 14.87 0.71
N TRP A 48 -14.11 13.66 0.34
CA TRP A 48 -12.88 13.05 0.86
C TRP A 48 -11.62 13.65 0.24
N VAL A 49 -11.66 13.93 -1.07
CA VAL A 49 -10.55 14.60 -1.78
C VAL A 49 -10.26 15.97 -1.15
N ASN A 50 -11.30 16.75 -0.87
CA ASN A 50 -11.18 18.08 -0.26
C ASN A 50 -10.61 18.03 1.16
N ASN A 51 -10.90 16.96 1.91
CA ASN A 51 -10.34 16.71 3.24
C ASN A 51 -8.97 16.01 3.21
N LYS A 52 -8.35 15.89 2.03
CA LYS A 52 -7.01 15.29 1.84
C LYS A 52 -6.92 13.85 2.34
N VAL A 53 -8.02 13.12 2.31
CA VAL A 53 -8.04 11.67 2.58
C VAL A 53 -7.12 11.00 1.55
N ALA A 54 -6.18 10.18 2.03
CA ALA A 54 -5.34 9.36 1.18
C ALA A 54 -6.18 8.20 0.60
N LEU A 55 -6.10 7.99 -0.71
CA LEU A 55 -6.85 6.95 -1.43
C LEU A 55 -8.35 6.97 -1.10
N PRO A 56 -9.04 8.09 -1.36
CA PRO A 56 -10.47 8.18 -1.07
C PRO A 56 -11.23 7.12 -1.88
N GLU A 57 -12.34 6.65 -1.32
CA GLU A 57 -13.25 5.73 -2.01
C GLU A 57 -13.79 6.37 -3.29
N SER A 58 -14.18 5.53 -4.24
CA SER A 58 -14.95 5.96 -5.40
C SER A 58 -16.45 6.00 -5.11
N VAL A 59 -17.22 6.70 -5.93
CA VAL A 59 -18.69 6.72 -5.84
C VAL A 59 -19.25 5.28 -5.95
N ALA A 60 -18.64 4.42 -6.77
CA ALA A 60 -19.03 3.02 -6.84
C ALA A 60 -18.77 2.22 -5.56
N ASP A 61 -17.72 2.56 -4.80
CA ASP A 61 -17.40 1.88 -3.52
C ASP A 61 -18.45 2.25 -2.45
N HIS A 62 -18.81 3.53 -2.38
CA HIS A 62 -19.90 4.06 -1.54
C HIS A 62 -21.23 3.35 -1.82
N MET A 63 -21.66 3.33 -3.08
CA MET A 63 -22.91 2.68 -3.51
C MET A 63 -22.90 1.17 -3.23
N TYR A 64 -21.74 0.50 -3.35
CA TYR A 64 -21.61 -0.92 -3.04
C TYR A 64 -21.88 -1.20 -1.57
N ARG A 65 -21.27 -0.42 -0.66
CA ARG A 65 -21.44 -0.61 0.78
C ARG A 65 -22.86 -0.25 1.24
N MET A 66 -23.50 0.75 0.62
CA MET A 66 -24.94 1.01 0.82
C MET A 66 -25.81 -0.18 0.40
N GLY A 67 -25.47 -0.84 -0.72
CA GLY A 67 -26.11 -2.08 -1.13
C GLY A 67 -25.99 -3.18 -0.06
N MET A 68 -24.82 -3.28 0.58
CA MET A 68 -24.62 -4.19 1.71
C MET A 68 -25.44 -3.77 2.94
N CYS A 69 -25.57 -2.47 3.25
CA CYS A 69 -26.45 -1.98 4.32
C CYS A 69 -27.90 -2.40 4.09
N ALA A 70 -28.38 -2.29 2.84
CA ALA A 70 -29.74 -2.70 2.48
C ALA A 70 -29.96 -4.21 2.61
N MET A 71 -28.92 -5.05 2.48
CA MET A 71 -29.01 -6.49 2.71
C MET A 71 -29.16 -6.86 4.19
N LEU A 72 -28.83 -5.95 5.13
CA LEU A 72 -28.94 -6.17 6.57
C LEU A 72 -30.32 -5.81 7.13
N ILE A 73 -31.27 -5.44 6.26
CA ILE A 73 -32.67 -5.23 6.66
C ILE A 73 -33.29 -6.61 6.88
N ASP A 74 -33.50 -6.97 8.14
CA ASP A 74 -34.10 -8.25 8.55
C ASP A 74 -35.60 -8.09 8.91
N GLU A 75 -36.40 -9.14 8.65
CA GLU A 75 -37.82 -9.23 9.01
C GLU A 75 -38.06 -9.19 10.53
N GLU A 76 -37.06 -9.51 11.36
CA GLU A 76 -37.15 -9.45 12.83
C GLU A 76 -37.04 -8.02 13.40
N ASN A 77 -36.66 -7.04 12.57
CA ASN A 77 -36.51 -5.66 13.01
C ASN A 77 -37.90 -5.01 13.17
N PRO A 78 -38.22 -4.32 14.28
CA PRO A 78 -39.56 -3.73 14.50
C PRO A 78 -40.01 -2.71 13.42
N SER A 79 -39.07 -2.25 12.60
CA SER A 79 -39.28 -1.35 11.46
C SER A 79 -39.68 -2.07 10.17
N VAL A 80 -39.69 -3.41 10.17
CA VAL A 80 -39.91 -4.30 9.04
C VAL A 80 -41.01 -5.31 9.42
N ASN A 81 -42.14 -5.21 8.72
CA ASN A 81 -43.36 -6.04 8.82
C ASN A 81 -43.87 -6.44 10.21
N ARG A 82 -44.96 -5.78 10.65
CA ARG A 82 -46.09 -6.50 11.25
C ARG A 82 -47.21 -6.58 10.22
N SER A 83 -47.40 -7.79 9.71
CA SER A 83 -48.55 -8.19 8.91
C SER A 83 -49.85 -7.90 9.66
N ASN A 84 -50.48 -6.76 9.37
CA ASN A 84 -51.93 -6.53 9.22
C ASN A 84 -52.29 -5.05 9.45
N GLY A 85 -52.69 -4.38 8.37
CA GLY A 85 -53.49 -3.14 8.41
C GLY A 85 -52.71 -1.84 8.63
N SER A 86 -52.46 -1.13 7.51
CA SER A 86 -52.24 0.33 7.46
C SER A 86 -51.24 0.94 8.46
N ASN A 87 -49.95 0.84 8.12
CA ASN A 87 -48.93 1.88 8.27
C ASN A 87 -47.74 1.42 7.42
N ALA A 88 -47.11 2.32 6.66
CA ALA A 88 -46.15 1.96 5.62
C ALA A 88 -45.00 1.09 6.17
N VAL A 89 -44.74 -0.03 5.49
CA VAL A 89 -43.74 -1.03 5.86
C VAL A 89 -42.80 -1.25 4.68
N ILE A 90 -41.50 -1.34 4.95
CA ILE A 90 -40.47 -1.67 3.95
C ILE A 90 -40.64 -3.14 3.49
N ASP A 91 -40.81 -3.35 2.18
CA ASP A 91 -40.82 -4.69 1.61
C ASP A 91 -39.40 -5.18 1.29
N VAL A 92 -38.91 -6.11 2.11
CA VAL A 92 -37.56 -6.71 1.97
C VAL A 92 -37.46 -7.75 0.84
N ARG A 93 -38.59 -8.22 0.29
CA ARG A 93 -38.59 -9.36 -0.66
C ARG A 93 -38.25 -8.97 -2.09
N ASP A 94 -38.41 -7.70 -2.47
CA ASP A 94 -38.16 -7.22 -3.83
C ASP A 94 -36.73 -6.68 -4.03
N PHE A 95 -35.87 -6.76 -3.02
CA PHE A 95 -34.52 -6.17 -3.03
C PHE A 95 -34.52 -4.69 -3.46
N ARG A 96 -35.66 -3.99 -3.26
CA ARG A 96 -35.90 -2.65 -3.78
C ARG A 96 -34.90 -1.64 -3.23
N CYS A 97 -34.60 -1.72 -1.93
CA CYS A 97 -33.59 -0.89 -1.27
C CYS A 97 -32.18 -1.10 -1.87
N ILE A 98 -31.82 -2.34 -2.21
CA ILE A 98 -30.52 -2.65 -2.85
C ILE A 98 -30.48 -2.01 -4.25
N LYS A 99 -31.53 -2.22 -5.05
CA LYS A 99 -31.62 -1.64 -6.40
C LYS A 99 -31.55 -0.11 -6.36
N MET A 100 -32.23 0.52 -5.39
CA MET A 100 -32.19 1.97 -5.18
C MET A 100 -30.79 2.45 -4.79
N ALA A 101 -30.13 1.78 -3.84
CA ALA A 101 -28.77 2.11 -3.40
C ALA A 101 -27.75 2.07 -4.56
N ILE A 102 -27.86 1.10 -5.47
CA ILE A 102 -26.92 0.99 -6.60
C ILE A 102 -27.25 1.90 -7.80
N VAL A 103 -28.31 2.72 -7.74
CA VAL A 103 -28.65 3.67 -8.81
C VAL A 103 -28.73 5.13 -8.36
N HIS A 104 -28.75 5.42 -7.06
CA HIS A 104 -29.02 6.77 -6.55
C HIS A 104 -28.02 7.83 -7.06
N ASP A 105 -26.72 7.50 -7.08
CA ASP A 105 -25.66 8.38 -7.60
C ASP A 105 -25.28 8.07 -9.06
N LEU A 106 -26.13 7.35 -9.80
CA LEU A 106 -25.81 6.95 -11.18
C LEU A 106 -25.55 8.17 -12.09
N ALA A 107 -26.25 9.28 -11.86
CA ALA A 107 -26.09 10.52 -12.61
C ALA A 107 -24.67 11.10 -12.53
N GLU A 108 -23.96 10.90 -11.41
CA GLU A 108 -22.60 11.40 -11.18
C GLU A 108 -21.58 10.83 -12.18
N SER A 109 -21.91 9.71 -12.84
CA SER A 109 -21.10 9.15 -13.93
C SER A 109 -20.90 10.12 -15.11
N LEU A 110 -21.80 11.10 -15.26
CA LEU A 110 -21.72 12.16 -16.27
C LEU A 110 -21.42 13.54 -15.66
N VAL A 111 -22.03 13.87 -14.51
CA VAL A 111 -21.92 15.23 -13.92
C VAL A 111 -20.78 15.39 -12.92
N GLY A 112 -20.21 14.28 -12.43
CA GLY A 112 -19.24 14.27 -11.32
C GLY A 112 -19.92 14.32 -9.94
N ASP A 113 -19.14 14.09 -8.88
CA ASP A 113 -19.61 14.19 -7.50
C ASP A 113 -19.60 15.67 -7.08
N ILE A 114 -20.78 16.31 -7.15
CA ILE A 114 -20.98 17.73 -6.86
C ILE A 114 -21.31 17.92 -5.37
N THR A 115 -20.46 18.69 -4.69
CA THR A 115 -20.59 19.00 -3.26
C THR A 115 -21.11 20.42 -3.04
N PRO A 116 -21.64 20.74 -1.84
CA PRO A 116 -22.04 22.10 -1.49
C PRO A 116 -20.91 23.15 -1.59
N HIS A 117 -19.65 22.71 -1.62
CA HIS A 117 -18.49 23.59 -1.74
C HIS A 117 -18.18 24.03 -3.17
N ASP A 118 -18.80 23.40 -4.17
CA ASP A 118 -18.54 23.68 -5.60
C ASP A 118 -19.31 24.91 -6.12
N GLY A 119 -20.11 25.56 -5.27
CA GLY A 119 -20.82 26.80 -5.60
C GLY A 119 -21.97 26.62 -6.59
N VAL A 120 -22.40 25.39 -6.83
CA VAL A 120 -23.58 25.05 -7.65
C VAL A 120 -24.82 25.12 -6.75
N ALA A 121 -25.86 25.81 -7.19
CA ALA A 121 -27.14 25.87 -6.46
C ALA A 121 -27.82 24.50 -6.46
N ASP A 122 -28.50 24.14 -5.37
CA ASP A 122 -29.18 22.83 -5.24
C ASP A 122 -30.15 22.56 -6.41
N GLU A 123 -30.87 23.58 -6.87
CA GLU A 123 -31.79 23.48 -8.02
C GLU A 123 -31.05 23.13 -9.32
N ASP A 124 -29.86 23.72 -9.54
CA ASP A 124 -29.03 23.45 -10.71
C ASP A 124 -28.38 22.07 -10.62
N LYS A 125 -27.92 21.66 -9.42
CA LYS A 125 -27.42 20.31 -9.16
C LYS A 125 -28.49 19.27 -9.53
N HIS A 126 -29.69 19.40 -8.98
CA HIS A 126 -30.79 18.47 -9.27
C HIS A 126 -31.20 18.47 -10.73
N ARG A 127 -31.13 19.62 -11.43
CA ARG A 127 -31.41 19.70 -12.86
C ARG A 127 -30.35 18.94 -13.67
N MET A 128 -29.07 19.17 -13.40
CA MET A 128 -27.95 18.49 -14.07
C MET A 128 -28.00 16.97 -13.86
N GLU A 129 -28.24 16.51 -12.64
CA GLU A 129 -28.34 15.08 -12.34
C GLU A 129 -29.52 14.43 -13.05
N ARG A 130 -30.66 15.12 -13.13
CA ARG A 130 -31.84 14.63 -13.84
C ARG A 130 -31.59 14.53 -15.35
N GLU A 131 -30.99 15.55 -15.95
CA GLU A 131 -30.61 15.55 -17.37
C GLU A 131 -29.63 14.40 -17.68
N ALA A 132 -28.64 14.19 -16.81
CA ALA A 132 -27.69 13.09 -16.93
C ALA A 132 -28.35 11.72 -16.80
N LEU A 133 -29.25 11.53 -15.84
CA LEU A 133 -30.00 10.28 -15.71
C LEU A 133 -30.84 10.00 -16.96
N ASP A 134 -31.48 11.03 -17.52
CA ASP A 134 -32.27 10.91 -18.76
C ASP A 134 -31.39 10.49 -19.95
N GLU A 135 -30.16 11.02 -20.05
CA GLU A 135 -29.18 10.59 -21.05
C GLU A 135 -28.76 9.12 -20.86
N ILE A 136 -28.50 8.70 -19.62
CA ILE A 136 -28.13 7.33 -19.27
C ILE A 136 -29.27 6.35 -19.62
N CYS A 137 -30.50 6.67 -19.25
CA CYS A 137 -31.68 5.89 -19.58
C CYS A 137 -31.95 5.86 -21.10
N THR A 138 -31.72 6.97 -21.81
CA THR A 138 -31.85 7.03 -23.27
C THR A 138 -30.82 6.12 -23.96
N THR A 139 -29.60 6.03 -23.42
CA THR A 139 -28.54 5.14 -23.92
C THR A 139 -28.95 3.66 -23.88
N LEU A 140 -29.70 3.24 -22.86
CA LEU A 140 -30.27 1.89 -22.78
C LEU A 140 -31.37 1.65 -23.84
N GLY A 141 -32.03 2.72 -24.29
CA GLY A 141 -33.21 2.67 -25.16
C GLY A 141 -34.49 2.31 -24.40
N GLU A 142 -35.61 2.22 -25.12
CA GLU A 142 -36.91 1.86 -24.55
C GLU A 142 -36.91 0.41 -24.04
N CYS A 143 -36.64 0.23 -22.75
CA CYS A 143 -36.61 -1.07 -22.08
C CYS A 143 -37.04 -0.96 -20.62
N GLN A 144 -37.47 -2.09 -20.06
CA GLN A 144 -37.93 -2.18 -18.68
C GLN A 144 -36.85 -1.72 -17.68
N ALA A 145 -35.58 -2.04 -17.93
CA ALA A 145 -34.47 -1.65 -17.07
C ALA A 145 -34.31 -0.13 -16.99
N ALA A 146 -34.40 0.59 -18.12
CA ALA A 146 -34.32 2.05 -18.13
C ALA A 146 -35.47 2.69 -17.33
N SER A 147 -36.69 2.17 -17.46
CA SER A 147 -37.85 2.62 -16.70
C SER A 147 -37.71 2.32 -15.19
N GLU A 148 -37.18 1.16 -14.82
CA GLU A 148 -36.96 0.78 -13.43
C GLU A 148 -35.89 1.66 -12.77
N ILE A 149 -34.75 1.87 -13.43
CA ILE A 149 -33.68 2.77 -12.97
C ILE A 149 -34.23 4.17 -12.73
N LYS A 150 -34.95 4.74 -13.71
CA LYS A 150 -35.54 6.07 -13.61
C LYS A 150 -36.58 6.15 -12.48
N SER A 151 -37.38 5.11 -12.30
CA SER A 151 -38.37 5.04 -11.22
C SER A 151 -37.70 5.03 -9.84
N LEU A 152 -36.70 4.18 -9.65
CA LEU A 152 -35.95 4.05 -8.39
C LEU A 152 -35.20 5.34 -8.04
N TRP A 153 -34.56 5.98 -9.02
CA TRP A 153 -33.86 7.24 -8.81
C TRP A 153 -34.82 8.36 -8.41
N ASN A 154 -35.97 8.50 -9.10
CA ASN A 154 -36.98 9.50 -8.74
C ASN A 154 -37.59 9.24 -7.36
N GLU A 155 -37.78 7.97 -6.99
CA GLU A 155 -38.26 7.59 -5.66
C GLU A 155 -37.25 7.96 -4.57
N TYR A 156 -35.96 7.66 -4.81
CA TYR A 156 -34.88 8.09 -3.93
C TYR A 156 -34.90 9.61 -3.77
N GLU A 157 -34.90 10.38 -4.86
CA GLU A 157 -34.89 11.84 -4.80
C GLU A 157 -36.10 12.43 -4.09
N ALA A 158 -37.29 11.87 -4.28
CA ALA A 158 -38.48 12.28 -3.54
C ALA A 158 -38.33 12.03 -2.03
N GLY A 159 -37.69 10.92 -1.63
CA GLY A 159 -37.39 10.63 -0.22
C GLY A 159 -38.63 10.45 0.66
N THR A 160 -39.77 10.07 0.05
CA THR A 160 -41.08 10.01 0.71
C THR A 160 -41.53 8.60 1.09
N THR A 161 -41.10 7.57 0.35
CA THR A 161 -41.37 6.15 0.68
C THR A 161 -40.51 5.68 1.84
N GLU A 162 -40.90 4.58 2.50
CA GLU A 162 -40.09 4.03 3.60
C GLU A 162 -38.75 3.47 3.09
N GLU A 163 -38.76 2.86 1.90
CA GLU A 163 -37.58 2.43 1.16
C GLU A 163 -36.63 3.61 0.87
N ALA A 164 -37.15 4.72 0.34
CA ALA A 164 -36.32 5.88 0.07
C ALA A 164 -35.80 6.55 1.35
N LYS A 165 -36.60 6.57 2.43
CA LYS A 165 -36.17 7.08 3.74
C LYS A 165 -35.00 6.27 4.29
N ILE A 166 -35.09 4.94 4.26
CA ILE A 166 -34.02 4.09 4.79
C ILE A 166 -32.75 4.14 3.91
N VAL A 167 -32.89 4.18 2.59
CA VAL A 167 -31.72 4.29 1.69
C VAL A 167 -31.04 5.65 1.83
N LYS A 168 -31.79 6.75 2.02
CA LYS A 168 -31.21 8.06 2.37
C LYS A 168 -30.53 8.07 3.75
N ASP A 169 -30.99 7.26 4.69
CA ASP A 169 -30.30 7.09 5.96
C ASP A 169 -29.01 6.28 5.79
N PHE A 170 -29.01 5.25 4.94
CA PHE A 170 -27.79 4.50 4.59
C PHE A 170 -26.75 5.38 3.91
N ASP A 171 -27.13 6.25 2.98
CA ASP A 171 -26.22 7.23 2.34
C ASP A 171 -25.43 8.04 3.39
N LYS A 172 -26.15 8.62 4.35
CA LYS A 172 -25.54 9.39 5.45
C LYS A 172 -24.74 8.53 6.42
N PHE A 173 -25.25 7.33 6.74
CA PHE A 173 -24.61 6.43 7.70
C PHE A 173 -23.30 5.87 7.15
N GLU A 174 -23.32 5.42 5.90
CA GLU A 174 -22.13 4.95 5.18
C GLU A 174 -21.06 6.03 5.19
N MET A 175 -21.43 7.28 4.86
CA MET A 175 -20.50 8.41 4.88
C MET A 175 -19.83 8.60 6.26
N ILE A 176 -20.57 8.56 7.38
CA ILE A 176 -19.96 8.74 8.71
C ILE A 176 -19.22 7.49 9.20
N LEU A 177 -19.63 6.30 8.77
CA LEU A 177 -18.88 5.06 9.02
C LEU A 177 -17.53 5.10 8.31
N GLN A 178 -17.53 5.51 7.04
CA GLN A 178 -16.32 5.68 6.25
C GLN A 178 -15.43 6.80 6.81
N ALA A 179 -16.03 7.88 7.33
CA ALA A 179 -15.28 8.90 8.07
C ALA A 179 -14.58 8.30 9.29
N ASP A 180 -15.26 7.53 10.14
CA ASP A 180 -14.65 6.90 11.32
C ASP A 180 -13.47 5.98 10.94
N GLU A 181 -13.61 5.19 9.86
CA GLU A 181 -12.53 4.35 9.32
C GLU A 181 -11.33 5.20 8.89
N TYR A 182 -11.55 6.31 8.16
CA TYR A 182 -10.47 7.21 7.76
C TYR A 182 -9.82 7.92 8.95
N GLU A 183 -10.59 8.31 9.96
CA GLU A 183 -10.02 8.85 11.20
C GLU A 183 -9.14 7.82 11.91
N ARG A 184 -9.57 6.54 11.95
CA ARG A 184 -8.82 5.44 12.57
C ARG A 184 -7.52 5.14 11.82
N ASP A 185 -7.59 5.11 10.49
CA ASP A 185 -6.46 4.66 9.66
C ASP A 185 -5.48 5.77 9.30
N GLN A 186 -5.97 7.00 9.15
CA GLN A 186 -5.18 8.12 8.62
C GLN A 186 -4.96 9.25 9.63
N ASN A 187 -5.59 9.18 10.81
CA ASN A 187 -5.46 10.17 11.89
C ASN A 187 -5.74 11.62 11.43
N ILE A 188 -6.75 11.77 10.56
CA ILE A 188 -7.27 13.06 10.10
C ILE A 188 -8.57 13.37 10.85
N PRO A 189 -8.82 14.63 11.26
CA PRO A 189 -10.07 14.99 11.92
C PRO A 189 -11.20 15.11 10.89
N LEU A 190 -12.27 14.34 11.06
CA LEU A 190 -13.43 14.33 10.16
C LEU A 190 -14.75 14.56 10.92
N ASP A 191 -14.68 15.24 12.08
CA ASP A 191 -15.83 15.58 12.92
C ASP A 191 -16.94 16.32 12.18
N ASP A 192 -16.59 17.09 11.15
CA ASP A 192 -17.56 17.84 10.34
C ASP A 192 -18.58 16.93 9.65
N PHE A 193 -18.18 15.72 9.23
CA PHE A 193 -19.09 14.75 8.64
C PHE A 193 -20.12 14.26 9.67
N PHE A 194 -19.70 13.99 10.91
CA PHE A 194 -20.60 13.63 12.01
C PHE A 194 -21.54 14.78 12.39
N ARG A 195 -21.00 16.00 12.52
CA ARG A 195 -21.82 17.20 12.81
C ARG A 195 -22.85 17.45 11.71
N SER A 196 -22.48 17.24 10.45
CA SER A 196 -23.37 17.49 9.32
C SER A 196 -24.57 16.54 9.25
N THR A 197 -24.51 15.37 9.90
CA THR A 197 -25.56 14.34 9.88
C THR A 197 -26.39 14.27 11.17
N GLN A 198 -25.99 15.00 12.21
CA GLN A 198 -26.67 15.00 13.49
C GLN A 198 -28.15 15.39 13.36
N GLY A 199 -29.05 14.54 13.87
CA GLY A 199 -30.50 14.76 13.82
C GLY A 199 -31.15 14.56 12.44
N LYS A 200 -30.40 14.07 11.44
CA LYS A 200 -30.93 13.87 10.07
C LYS A 200 -31.37 12.44 9.75
N PHE A 201 -31.08 11.47 10.63
CA PHE A 201 -31.48 10.07 10.48
C PHE A 201 -32.96 9.88 10.87
N ARG A 202 -33.75 9.26 9.98
CA ARG A 202 -35.22 9.18 10.11
C ARG A 202 -35.71 7.84 10.62
N THR A 203 -34.99 6.76 10.33
CA THR A 203 -35.41 5.39 10.58
C THR A 203 -34.84 4.86 11.90
N PRO A 204 -35.66 4.21 12.76
CA PRO A 204 -35.19 3.67 14.03
C PRO A 204 -34.02 2.69 13.89
N LEU A 205 -34.01 1.90 12.81
CA LEU A 205 -32.93 0.96 12.52
C LEU A 205 -31.59 1.68 12.38
N VAL A 206 -31.48 2.65 11.45
CA VAL A 206 -30.20 3.33 11.22
C VAL A 206 -29.82 4.21 12.41
N GLN A 207 -30.80 4.80 13.13
CA GLN A 207 -30.53 5.51 14.38
C GLN A 207 -29.82 4.62 15.41
N SER A 208 -30.19 3.34 15.51
CA SER A 208 -29.51 2.39 16.41
C SER A 208 -28.06 2.13 16.00
N TRP A 209 -27.78 2.02 14.69
CA TRP A 209 -26.43 1.82 14.16
C TRP A 209 -25.55 3.06 14.35
N VAL A 210 -26.12 4.25 14.15
CA VAL A 210 -25.46 5.52 14.39
C VAL A 210 -25.11 5.68 15.87
N ALA A 211 -26.00 5.28 16.78
CA ALA A 211 -25.74 5.32 18.21
C ALA A 211 -24.57 4.41 18.60
N GLU A 212 -24.54 3.19 18.06
CA GLU A 212 -23.45 2.23 18.27
C GLU A 212 -22.11 2.75 17.73
N LEU A 213 -22.08 3.21 16.47
CA LEU A 213 -20.87 3.80 15.87
C LEU A 213 -20.36 5.00 16.67
N THR A 214 -21.27 5.86 17.13
CA THR A 214 -20.92 7.03 17.94
C THR A 214 -20.35 6.61 19.30
N ALA A 215 -20.92 5.58 19.94
CA ALA A 215 -20.41 5.07 21.21
C ALA A 215 -18.98 4.54 21.07
N GLN A 216 -18.72 3.71 20.04
CA GLN A 216 -17.37 3.20 19.74
C GLN A 216 -16.38 4.34 19.46
N ARG A 217 -16.81 5.35 18.70
CA ARG A 217 -15.98 6.53 18.40
C ARG A 217 -15.63 7.31 19.67
N VAL A 218 -16.59 7.53 20.57
CA VAL A 218 -16.37 8.22 21.86
C VAL A 218 -15.43 7.44 22.77
N GLU A 219 -15.63 6.12 22.90
CA GLU A 219 -14.77 5.26 23.71
C GLU A 219 -13.31 5.32 23.23
N ARG A 220 -13.10 5.27 21.91
CA ARG A 220 -11.78 5.43 21.27
C ARG A 220 -11.11 6.75 21.68
N PHE A 221 -11.83 7.87 21.62
CA PHE A 221 -11.28 9.17 22.02
C PHE A 221 -11.00 9.28 23.53
N GLN A 222 -11.82 8.64 24.38
CA GLN A 222 -11.58 8.60 25.83
C GLN A 222 -10.36 7.74 26.20
N ALA A 223 -10.18 6.59 25.53
CA ALA A 223 -9.00 5.74 25.69
C ALA A 223 -7.71 6.47 25.29
N ALA A 224 -7.75 7.25 24.20
CA ALA A 224 -6.61 8.09 23.78
C ALA A 224 -6.22 9.12 24.86
N LYS A 225 -7.20 9.84 25.43
CA LYS A 225 -6.95 10.84 26.49
C LYS A 225 -6.44 10.23 27.81
N THR A 226 -6.87 9.02 28.15
CA THR A 226 -6.43 8.33 29.37
C THR A 226 -4.96 7.89 29.26
N THR A 227 -4.52 7.55 28.05
CA THR A 227 -3.13 7.18 27.75
C THR A 227 -2.19 8.38 27.85
N GLU A 228 -2.66 9.58 27.47
CA GLU A 228 -1.92 10.84 27.61
C GLU A 228 -1.78 11.30 29.09
N ASN A 229 -2.82 11.11 29.92
CA ASN A 229 -2.81 11.54 31.32
C ASN A 229 -1.94 10.68 32.26
N GLN A 230 -1.53 9.46 31.85
CA GLN A 230 -0.64 8.62 32.66
C GLN A 230 0.87 8.93 32.48
N HIS A 231 1.23 9.85 31.57
CA HIS A 231 2.63 10.22 31.28
C HIS A 231 3.02 11.65 31.71
N GLY A 232 2.26 12.28 32.60
CA GLY A 232 2.48 13.67 33.03
C GLY A 232 3.46 13.88 34.19
N SER A 233 4.78 13.77 33.96
CA SER A 233 5.79 14.62 34.62
C SER A 233 7.18 14.44 33.98
N GLY A 234 7.51 15.28 33.01
CA GLY A 234 8.83 15.30 32.38
C GLY A 234 8.85 16.21 31.16
N SER A 235 9.27 17.46 31.36
CA SER A 235 9.51 18.46 30.33
C SER A 235 10.33 17.89 29.16
N VAL A 236 9.72 17.76 27.98
CA VAL A 236 10.46 17.63 26.71
C VAL A 236 9.78 18.49 25.64
N ILE A 237 10.61 19.26 24.98
CA ILE A 237 10.34 20.17 23.87
C ILE A 237 9.62 19.41 22.75
N ALA A 238 8.54 20.01 22.24
CA ALA A 238 7.70 19.46 21.19
C ALA A 238 8.52 19.20 19.90
N ASP A 239 8.74 17.93 19.57
CA ASP A 239 9.25 17.50 18.27
C ASP A 239 8.05 17.06 17.41
N HIS A 240 7.82 17.78 16.32
CA HIS A 240 6.81 17.47 15.32
C HIS A 240 7.26 16.27 14.47
N ALA A 241 7.03 15.05 14.98
CA ALA A 241 7.19 13.82 14.22
C ALA A 241 5.84 13.35 13.68
N GLN A 242 5.65 13.42 12.36
CA GLN A 242 4.51 12.84 11.66
C GLN A 242 4.46 11.32 11.86
N PRO A 243 3.28 10.71 12.13
CA PRO A 243 3.14 9.27 12.19
C PRO A 243 3.28 8.66 10.79
N ARG A 244 4.30 7.82 10.59
CA ARG A 244 4.51 7.03 9.37
C ARG A 244 3.36 6.04 9.23
N THR A 245 2.64 6.17 8.14
CA THR A 245 1.39 5.47 7.83
C THR A 245 1.60 3.99 7.48
N LYS A 246 0.65 3.14 7.90
CA LYS A 246 0.33 1.81 7.33
C LYS A 246 0.19 1.77 5.80
N LEU A 247 0.18 2.94 5.14
CA LEU A 247 0.02 3.16 3.70
C LEU A 247 1.08 2.43 2.85
N ASP A 248 2.33 2.31 3.33
CA ASP A 248 3.39 1.62 2.57
C ASP A 248 3.21 0.10 2.53
N ALA A 249 2.53 -0.48 3.53
CA ALA A 249 2.20 -1.91 3.56
C ALA A 249 1.00 -2.23 2.65
N LEU A 250 0.03 -1.33 2.55
CA LEU A 250 -1.15 -1.48 1.68
C LEU A 250 -0.84 -1.20 0.20
N HIS A 251 0.07 -0.29 -0.10
CA HIS A 251 0.48 -0.02 -1.48
C HIS A 251 1.31 -1.16 -2.12
N ARG A 252 1.90 -2.06 -1.30
CA ARG A 252 2.52 -3.30 -1.80
C ARG A 252 1.51 -4.39 -2.16
N LEU A 253 0.30 -4.34 -1.60
CA LEU A 253 -0.76 -5.33 -1.85
C LEU A 253 -1.53 -5.05 -3.16
N SER A 254 -1.63 -3.78 -3.59
CA SER A 254 -2.34 -3.41 -4.83
C SER A 254 -1.59 -3.76 -6.12
N THR A 255 -0.30 -4.12 -6.03
CA THR A 255 0.51 -4.61 -7.17
C THR A 255 0.61 -6.13 -7.24
N MET A 256 -0.01 -6.87 -6.31
CA MET A 256 -0.08 -8.32 -6.42
C MET A 256 -1.20 -8.68 -7.39
N SER A 257 -0.89 -9.47 -8.44
CA SER A 257 -1.95 -10.17 -9.17
C SER A 257 -2.82 -10.88 -8.14
N SER A 258 -4.14 -10.70 -8.21
CA SER A 258 -5.07 -11.42 -7.34
C SER A 258 -4.67 -12.90 -7.30
N LEU A 259 -4.62 -13.52 -6.11
CA LEU A 259 -4.36 -14.96 -5.96
C LEU A 259 -5.31 -15.78 -6.86
N ALA A 260 -6.52 -15.26 -7.14
CA ALA A 260 -7.49 -15.87 -8.03
C ALA A 260 -7.06 -15.88 -9.52
N THR A 261 -6.10 -15.04 -9.90
CA THR A 261 -5.55 -14.93 -11.26
C THR A 261 -4.18 -15.61 -11.42
N ALA A 262 -3.56 -16.06 -10.32
CA ALA A 262 -2.27 -16.74 -10.36
C ALA A 262 -2.44 -18.18 -10.89
N PRO A 263 -1.63 -18.63 -11.86
CA PRO A 263 -1.65 -20.02 -12.32
C PRO A 263 -1.43 -21.00 -11.16
N THR A 264 -2.17 -22.11 -11.15
CA THR A 264 -2.07 -23.12 -10.08
C THR A 264 -0.64 -23.63 -9.87
N ASN A 265 0.15 -23.78 -10.94
CA ASN A 265 1.54 -24.20 -10.84
C ASN A 265 2.41 -23.17 -10.11
N ASP A 266 2.18 -21.88 -10.33
CA ASP A 266 2.91 -20.81 -9.65
C ASP A 266 2.52 -20.79 -8.17
N LEU A 267 1.24 -20.96 -7.85
CA LEU A 267 0.74 -21.09 -6.48
C LEU A 267 1.37 -22.29 -5.76
N LEU A 268 1.40 -23.47 -6.41
CA LEU A 268 2.02 -24.67 -5.84
C LEU A 268 3.53 -24.49 -5.65
N SER A 269 4.22 -23.86 -6.60
CA SER A 269 5.66 -23.57 -6.48
C SER A 269 5.96 -22.61 -5.32
N GLU A 270 5.12 -21.59 -5.12
CA GLU A 270 5.24 -20.64 -4.03
C GLU A 270 4.88 -21.27 -2.68
N LEU A 271 3.84 -22.11 -2.62
CA LEU A 271 3.51 -22.89 -1.44
C LEU A 271 4.65 -23.84 -1.05
N GLN A 272 5.24 -24.53 -2.02
CA GLN A 272 6.40 -25.39 -1.79
C GLN A 272 7.57 -24.60 -1.20
N LYS A 273 7.92 -23.44 -1.80
CA LYS A 273 8.95 -22.54 -1.25
C LYS A 273 8.64 -22.14 0.19
N ARG A 274 7.40 -21.78 0.50
CA ARG A 274 6.99 -21.39 1.86
C ARG A 274 7.10 -22.53 2.86
N ILE A 275 6.76 -23.76 2.46
CA ILE A 275 6.92 -24.96 3.30
C ILE A 275 8.41 -25.22 3.56
N GLU A 276 9.24 -25.18 2.52
CA GLU A 276 10.70 -25.32 2.64
C GLU A 276 11.27 -24.24 3.58
N CYS A 277 10.84 -22.99 3.45
CA CYS A 277 11.24 -21.89 4.31
C CYS A 277 10.77 -22.05 5.76
N ALA A 278 9.58 -22.60 5.99
CA ALA A 278 9.02 -22.80 7.33
C ALA A 278 9.82 -23.83 8.14
N ALA A 279 10.42 -24.82 7.47
CA ALA A 279 11.24 -25.85 8.10
C ALA A 279 12.63 -25.36 8.54
N LYS A 280 13.10 -24.23 8.01
CA LYS A 280 14.43 -23.68 8.32
C LYS A 280 14.49 -23.13 9.74
N LYS A 281 15.68 -22.84 10.27
CA LYS A 281 15.83 -22.09 11.54
C LYS A 281 15.72 -20.58 11.32
N GLU A 282 15.14 -19.89 12.29
CA GLU A 282 15.15 -18.41 12.31
C GLU A 282 16.58 -17.90 12.51
N ARG A 283 16.97 -16.83 11.82
CA ARG A 283 18.31 -16.25 11.92
C ARG A 283 18.31 -14.73 11.83
N ARG A 284 19.00 -14.07 12.75
CA ARG A 284 19.16 -12.62 12.86
C ARG A 284 20.64 -12.29 12.71
N THR A 285 21.05 -12.01 11.48
CA THR A 285 22.45 -11.86 11.12
C THR A 285 22.77 -10.42 10.73
N ILE A 286 23.96 -9.95 11.09
CA ILE A 286 24.47 -8.63 10.72
C ILE A 286 25.63 -8.79 9.75
N PHE A 287 25.65 -8.02 8.67
CA PHE A 287 26.76 -7.97 7.72
C PHE A 287 27.53 -6.66 7.90
N ILE A 288 28.78 -6.77 8.37
CA ILE A 288 29.71 -5.66 8.58
C ILE A 288 30.84 -5.75 7.56
N GLY A 289 31.29 -4.60 7.08
CA GLY A 289 32.48 -4.50 6.24
C GLY A 289 32.49 -3.19 5.47
N PRO A 290 33.64 -2.81 4.88
CA PRO A 290 33.75 -1.55 4.17
C PRO A 290 32.90 -1.53 2.87
N PRO A 291 32.64 -0.37 2.26
CA PRO A 291 31.96 -0.30 0.98
C PRO A 291 32.72 -1.09 -0.09
N GLY A 292 32.01 -1.93 -0.86
CA GLY A 292 32.62 -2.73 -1.93
C GLY A 292 33.18 -4.09 -1.47
N CYS A 293 33.03 -4.44 -0.20
CA CYS A 293 33.52 -5.72 0.33
C CYS A 293 32.69 -6.95 -0.11
N GLY A 294 31.53 -6.77 -0.75
CA GLY A 294 30.70 -7.86 -1.27
C GLY A 294 29.41 -8.18 -0.49
N LYS A 295 29.03 -7.37 0.52
CA LYS A 295 27.76 -7.55 1.26
C LYS A 295 26.54 -7.67 0.35
N GLY A 296 26.31 -6.67 -0.52
CA GLY A 296 25.18 -6.66 -1.45
C GLY A 296 25.18 -7.80 -2.48
N THR A 297 26.28 -8.55 -2.59
CA THR A 297 26.36 -9.78 -3.40
C THR A 297 25.95 -11.00 -2.57
N GLN A 298 26.37 -11.08 -1.31
CA GLN A 298 26.05 -12.22 -0.45
C GLN A 298 24.65 -12.13 0.18
N SER A 299 24.20 -10.93 0.56
CA SER A 299 22.91 -10.75 1.25
C SER A 299 21.73 -11.34 0.46
N PRO A 300 21.58 -11.13 -0.86
CA PRO A 300 20.48 -11.74 -1.62
C PRO A 300 20.58 -13.27 -1.69
N ILE A 301 21.79 -13.83 -1.83
CA ILE A 301 22.00 -15.28 -1.87
C ILE A 301 21.49 -15.91 -0.58
N LEU A 302 21.88 -15.33 0.57
CA LEU A 302 21.48 -15.85 1.87
C LEU A 302 20.03 -15.53 2.22
N LYS A 303 19.49 -14.40 1.74
CA LYS A 303 18.08 -14.04 1.86
C LYS A 303 17.21 -15.16 1.28
N ASP A 304 17.50 -15.57 0.04
CA ASP A 304 16.73 -16.60 -0.66
C ASP A 304 16.99 -18.00 -0.08
N GLU A 305 18.25 -18.30 0.27
CA GLU A 305 18.63 -19.61 0.82
C GLU A 305 18.10 -19.85 2.23
N TYR A 306 18.05 -18.85 3.11
CA TYR A 306 17.61 -19.00 4.50
C TYR A 306 16.22 -18.40 4.76
N CYS A 307 15.57 -17.87 3.72
CA CYS A 307 14.25 -17.24 3.78
C CYS A 307 14.17 -16.11 4.82
N LEU A 308 15.18 -15.26 4.81
CA LEU A 308 15.31 -14.10 5.69
C LEU A 308 14.86 -12.83 4.96
N CYS A 309 14.51 -11.77 5.68
CA CYS A 309 14.41 -10.46 5.04
C CYS A 309 15.80 -9.82 4.89
N HIS A 310 16.02 -9.06 3.83
CA HIS A 310 17.27 -8.30 3.63
C HIS A 310 17.00 -6.82 3.89
N LEU A 311 17.57 -6.29 4.97
CA LEU A 311 17.42 -4.90 5.38
C LEU A 311 18.71 -4.13 5.08
N ALA A 312 18.80 -3.60 3.86
CA ALA A 312 19.89 -2.73 3.44
C ALA A 312 19.59 -1.27 3.76
N THR A 313 20.15 -0.74 4.85
CA THR A 313 19.89 0.65 5.27
C THR A 313 20.25 1.66 4.19
N GLY A 314 21.33 1.41 3.45
CA GLY A 314 21.73 2.29 2.34
C GLY A 314 20.68 2.35 1.22
N ASP A 315 20.01 1.24 0.91
CA ASP A 315 18.97 1.22 -0.13
C ASP A 315 17.67 1.84 0.37
N ILE A 316 17.30 1.59 1.63
CA ILE A 316 16.15 2.24 2.28
C ILE A 316 16.34 3.77 2.27
N LEU A 317 17.52 4.26 2.66
CA LEU A 317 17.82 5.69 2.63
C LEU A 317 17.82 6.26 1.20
N ARG A 318 18.42 5.55 0.22
CA ARG A 318 18.41 5.98 -1.19
C ARG A 318 17.00 6.07 -1.76
N GLN A 319 16.15 5.10 -1.44
CA GLN A 319 14.74 5.11 -1.83
C GLN A 319 14.02 6.32 -1.23
N ALA A 320 14.19 6.55 0.08
CA ALA A 320 13.62 7.71 0.75
C ALA A 320 14.07 9.06 0.17
N VAL A 321 15.33 9.17 -0.28
CA VAL A 321 15.84 10.35 -1.02
C VAL A 321 15.13 10.52 -2.36
N ARG A 322 14.94 9.42 -3.12
CA ARG A 322 14.22 9.45 -4.41
C ARG A 322 12.77 9.87 -4.24
N ASP A 323 12.10 9.33 -3.22
CA ASP A 323 10.69 9.59 -2.95
C ASP A 323 10.44 10.97 -2.32
N GLY A 324 11.50 11.73 -2.05
CA GLY A 324 11.39 13.09 -1.53
C GLY A 324 10.83 13.17 -0.10
N THR A 325 10.88 12.06 0.65
CA THR A 325 10.41 12.01 2.04
C THR A 325 11.23 12.95 2.93
N GLU A 326 10.65 13.42 4.04
CA GLU A 326 11.37 14.27 5.01
C GLU A 326 12.66 13.63 5.53
N MET A 327 12.64 12.31 5.73
CA MET A 327 13.84 11.55 6.09
C MET A 327 14.86 11.52 4.94
N GLY A 328 14.41 11.31 3.71
CA GLY A 328 15.27 11.35 2.53
C GLY A 328 15.98 12.70 2.35
N LYS A 329 15.27 13.80 2.62
CA LYS A 329 15.85 15.16 2.61
C LYS A 329 16.97 15.30 3.65
N LYS A 330 16.75 14.81 4.88
CA LYS A 330 17.76 14.82 5.96
C LYS A 330 18.96 13.91 5.65
N ALA A 331 18.74 12.76 5.02
CA ALA A 331 19.79 11.79 4.71
C ALA A 331 20.66 12.19 3.50
N LYS A 332 20.10 12.92 2.53
CA LYS A 332 20.74 13.21 1.24
C LYS A 332 22.15 13.80 1.37
N ALA A 333 22.32 14.84 2.18
CA ALA A 333 23.61 15.53 2.33
C ALA A 333 24.70 14.60 2.89
N ALA A 334 24.38 13.82 3.93
CA ALA A 334 25.31 12.87 4.52
C ALA A 334 25.69 11.76 3.53
N MET A 335 24.73 11.29 2.72
CA MET A 335 24.98 10.26 1.72
C MET A 335 25.87 10.75 0.57
N GLU A 336 25.69 11.98 0.11
CA GLU A 336 26.50 12.59 -0.93
C GLU A 336 27.94 12.89 -0.45
N SER A 337 28.12 13.24 0.83
CA SER A 337 29.44 13.49 1.41
C SER A 337 30.17 12.23 1.91
N GLY A 338 29.50 11.06 1.89
CA GLY A 338 30.03 9.82 2.45
C GLY A 338 30.02 9.74 3.99
N ALA A 339 29.35 10.69 4.66
CA ALA A 339 29.17 10.69 6.10
C ALA A 339 28.10 9.68 6.55
N LEU A 340 28.05 9.42 7.86
CA LEU A 340 26.96 8.63 8.44
C LEU A 340 25.74 9.53 8.67
N VAL A 341 24.56 8.98 8.40
CA VAL A 341 23.28 9.55 8.86
C VAL A 341 23.20 9.37 10.38
N THR A 342 22.53 10.29 11.08
CA THR A 342 22.47 10.27 12.55
C THR A 342 21.84 8.98 13.08
N ASP A 343 22.31 8.53 14.23
CA ASP A 343 21.95 7.24 14.83
C ASP A 343 20.43 7.15 15.06
N GLU A 344 19.79 8.23 15.51
CA GLU A 344 18.34 8.27 15.79
C GLU A 344 17.51 7.95 14.55
N ILE A 345 17.90 8.51 13.39
CA ILE A 345 17.19 8.29 12.12
C ILE A 345 17.31 6.83 11.70
N VAL A 346 18.52 6.27 11.77
CA VAL A 346 18.78 4.91 11.28
C VAL A 346 18.16 3.85 12.21
N ILE A 347 18.24 4.05 13.53
CA ILE A 347 17.60 3.17 14.51
C ILE A 347 16.08 3.14 14.31
N GLY A 348 15.44 4.29 14.11
CA GLY A 348 14.01 4.36 13.84
C GLY A 348 13.60 3.57 12.59
N ILE A 349 14.37 3.70 11.50
CA ILE A 349 14.14 2.96 10.25
C ILE A 349 14.21 1.45 10.48
N ILE A 350 15.23 0.99 11.21
CA ILE A 350 15.42 -0.44 11.46
C ILE A 350 14.33 -1.00 12.39
N LYS A 351 13.94 -0.24 13.41
CA LYS A 351 12.86 -0.60 14.33
C LYS A 351 11.53 -0.83 13.61
N ASP A 352 11.20 -0.01 12.63
CA ASP A 352 9.99 -0.18 11.82
C ASP A 352 10.15 -1.34 10.83
N ALA A 353 11.31 -1.46 10.17
CA ALA A 353 11.54 -2.45 9.12
C ALA A 353 11.57 -3.90 9.63
N ILE A 354 12.14 -4.15 10.81
CA ILE A 354 12.21 -5.51 11.40
C ILE A 354 10.81 -6.07 11.73
N LYS A 355 9.82 -5.20 11.96
CA LYS A 355 8.43 -5.63 12.23
C LYS A 355 7.68 -6.09 10.99
N SER A 356 8.26 -5.94 9.80
CA SER A 356 7.66 -6.40 8.56
C SER A 356 7.38 -7.92 8.60
N PRO A 357 6.26 -8.39 8.04
CA PRO A 357 5.98 -9.83 7.91
C PRO A 357 7.11 -10.61 7.22
N GLU A 358 7.83 -9.98 6.29
CA GLU A 358 8.99 -10.57 5.59
C GLU A 358 10.12 -10.94 6.57
N CYS A 359 10.25 -10.21 7.68
CA CYS A 359 11.32 -10.37 8.67
C CYS A 359 10.95 -11.32 9.82
N ARG A 360 9.75 -11.91 9.81
CA ARG A 360 9.28 -12.84 10.87
C ARG A 360 10.24 -14.01 11.06
N ARG A 361 10.81 -14.50 9.96
CA ARG A 361 11.78 -15.61 9.92
C ARG A 361 13.20 -15.20 10.35
N GLY A 362 13.39 -13.92 10.64
CA GLY A 362 14.69 -13.30 10.86
C GLY A 362 15.10 -12.41 9.68
N PHE A 363 16.32 -11.88 9.78
CA PHE A 363 16.77 -10.80 8.92
C PHE A 363 18.29 -10.81 8.71
N ILE A 364 18.71 -10.17 7.62
CA ILE A 364 20.08 -9.76 7.34
C ILE A 364 20.12 -8.24 7.40
N LEU A 365 20.79 -7.69 8.41
CA LEU A 365 21.07 -6.24 8.48
C LEU A 365 22.34 -5.93 7.69
N ASP A 366 22.19 -5.21 6.58
CA ASP A 366 23.30 -4.82 5.70
C ASP A 366 23.57 -3.31 5.83
N GLY A 367 24.73 -2.99 6.43
CA GLY A 367 25.15 -1.62 6.64
C GLY A 367 24.56 -0.96 7.90
N PHE A 368 24.07 -1.75 8.85
CA PHE A 368 23.72 -1.35 10.22
C PHE A 368 23.98 -2.53 11.17
N PRO A 369 24.49 -2.30 12.40
CA PRO A 369 24.93 -1.02 12.96
C PRO A 369 26.28 -0.55 12.41
N ARG A 370 26.52 0.77 12.45
CA ARG A 370 27.78 1.42 12.04
C ARG A 370 28.52 2.14 13.16
N THR A 371 27.88 2.30 14.31
CA THR A 371 28.44 2.86 15.55
C THR A 371 28.16 1.89 16.70
N VAL A 372 28.92 1.97 17.79
CA VAL A 372 28.68 1.15 18.98
C VAL A 372 27.32 1.47 19.61
N VAL A 373 26.92 2.74 19.62
CA VAL A 373 25.60 3.20 20.10
C VAL A 373 24.47 2.52 19.31
N GLN A 374 24.58 2.45 17.99
CA GLN A 374 23.61 1.71 17.16
C GLN A 374 23.58 0.22 17.50
N ALA A 375 24.72 -0.40 17.81
CA ALA A 375 24.81 -1.81 18.17
C ALA A 375 24.17 -2.11 19.54
N GLU A 376 24.43 -1.26 20.53
CA GLU A 376 23.80 -1.33 21.85
C GLU A 376 22.28 -1.18 21.74
N LYS A 377 21.81 -0.20 20.97
CA LYS A 377 20.37 0.04 20.75
C LYS A 377 19.69 -1.10 19.99
N LEU A 378 20.38 -1.71 19.04
CA LEU A 378 19.88 -2.90 18.35
C LEU A 378 19.74 -4.09 19.32
N ASP A 379 20.76 -4.35 20.12
CA ASP A 379 20.73 -5.46 21.10
C ASP A 379 19.64 -5.23 22.16
N GLU A 380 19.49 -4.00 22.68
CA GLU A 380 18.39 -3.61 23.59
C GLU A 380 17.01 -3.87 22.96
N MET A 381 16.81 -3.42 21.71
CA MET A 381 15.55 -3.58 21.00
C MET A 381 15.19 -5.06 20.79
N LEU A 382 16.16 -5.89 20.40
CA LEU A 382 15.92 -7.32 20.20
C LEU A 382 15.65 -8.03 21.53
N ALA A 383 16.34 -7.64 22.60
CA ALA A 383 16.12 -8.19 23.93
C ALA A 383 14.68 -7.92 24.44
N HIS A 384 14.11 -6.75 24.17
CA HIS A 384 12.71 -6.44 24.49
C HIS A 384 11.70 -7.37 23.80
N GLU A 385 12.07 -7.95 22.65
CA GLU A 385 11.26 -8.92 21.90
C GLU A 385 11.65 -10.38 22.21
N ASN A 386 12.46 -10.62 23.25
CA ASN A 386 13.05 -11.94 23.57
C ASN A 386 13.81 -12.56 22.39
N THR A 387 14.46 -11.73 21.58
CA THR A 387 15.31 -12.16 20.48
C THR A 387 16.72 -11.60 20.64
N GLN A 388 17.67 -12.09 19.84
CA GLN A 388 19.04 -11.60 19.85
C GLN A 388 19.67 -11.71 18.46
N VAL A 389 20.77 -10.99 18.27
CA VAL A 389 21.67 -11.21 17.13
C VAL A 389 22.31 -12.58 17.26
N ASP A 390 22.16 -13.44 16.25
CA ASP A 390 22.72 -14.79 16.24
C ASP A 390 24.18 -14.78 15.79
N LYS A 391 24.47 -14.07 14.69
CA LYS A 391 25.81 -13.97 14.11
C LYS A 391 26.06 -12.60 13.46
N VAL A 392 27.32 -12.19 13.49
CA VAL A 392 27.81 -10.98 12.82
C VAL A 392 28.92 -11.37 11.86
N VAL A 393 28.69 -11.23 10.57
CA VAL A 393 29.65 -11.56 9.52
C VAL A 393 30.46 -10.32 9.16
N ASN A 394 31.75 -10.34 9.45
CA ASN A 394 32.68 -9.30 9.04
C ASN A 394 33.39 -9.70 7.73
N PHE A 395 33.22 -8.85 6.72
CA PHE A 395 33.80 -9.01 5.39
C PHE A 395 35.15 -8.30 5.32
N ASN A 396 36.23 -9.05 5.54
CA ASN A 396 37.57 -8.49 5.51
C ASN A 396 38.09 -8.39 4.05
N VAL A 397 38.41 -7.18 3.61
CA VAL A 397 39.00 -6.87 2.30
C VAL A 397 39.98 -5.72 2.46
N PRO A 398 41.21 -5.81 1.91
CA PRO A 398 42.15 -4.69 1.91
C PRO A 398 41.63 -3.47 1.14
N ASP A 399 41.82 -2.27 1.69
CA ASP A 399 41.33 -1.00 1.12
C ASP A 399 41.74 -0.78 -0.34
N GLN A 400 42.94 -1.21 -0.72
CA GLN A 400 43.46 -1.04 -2.08
C GLN A 400 42.61 -1.78 -3.13
N VAL A 401 41.97 -2.89 -2.74
CA VAL A 401 41.12 -3.69 -3.64
C VAL A 401 39.74 -3.05 -3.81
N LEU A 402 39.29 -2.26 -2.83
CA LEU A 402 37.93 -1.70 -2.80
C LEU A 402 37.73 -0.59 -3.84
N VAL A 403 38.80 0.12 -4.23
CA VAL A 403 38.76 1.18 -5.24
C VAL A 403 38.30 0.63 -6.59
N GLU A 404 38.89 -0.47 -7.06
CA GLU A 404 38.49 -1.12 -8.32
C GLU A 404 37.05 -1.64 -8.21
N ARG A 405 36.71 -2.28 -7.09
CA ARG A 405 35.37 -2.87 -6.85
C ARG A 405 34.24 -1.84 -6.84
N ILE A 406 34.48 -0.65 -6.30
CA ILE A 406 33.48 0.42 -6.27
C ILE A 406 33.38 1.10 -7.63
N SER A 407 34.51 1.39 -8.27
CA SER A 407 34.53 2.08 -9.56
C SER A 407 33.86 1.27 -10.68
N GLY A 408 33.99 -0.06 -10.62
CA GLY A 408 33.38 -0.97 -11.58
C GLY A 408 31.94 -1.40 -11.25
N ARG A 409 31.36 -0.92 -10.14
CA ARG A 409 30.02 -1.35 -9.70
C ARG A 409 28.91 -0.79 -10.59
N ARG A 410 27.92 -1.63 -10.87
CA ARG A 410 26.66 -1.28 -11.52
C ARG A 410 25.51 -1.80 -10.68
N VAL A 411 24.42 -1.06 -10.58
CA VAL A 411 23.28 -1.41 -9.72
C VAL A 411 21.99 -1.19 -10.50
N HIS A 412 21.07 -2.15 -10.40
CA HIS A 412 19.73 -1.99 -10.92
C HIS A 412 18.88 -1.19 -9.91
N PRO A 413 18.36 0.01 -10.25
CA PRO A 413 17.69 0.88 -9.29
C PRO A 413 16.46 0.26 -8.61
N ALA A 414 15.64 -0.48 -9.37
CA ALA A 414 14.37 -0.99 -8.88
C ALA A 414 14.53 -2.22 -7.98
N SER A 415 15.50 -3.10 -8.27
CA SER A 415 15.70 -4.34 -7.50
C SER A 415 16.84 -4.27 -6.49
N GLY A 416 17.76 -3.31 -6.61
CA GLY A 416 18.99 -3.27 -5.82
C GLY A 416 20.06 -4.29 -6.24
N ARG A 417 19.81 -5.13 -7.26
CA ARG A 417 20.78 -6.11 -7.78
C ARG A 417 22.08 -5.42 -8.19
N SER A 418 23.20 -6.02 -7.79
CA SER A 418 24.53 -5.46 -7.99
C SER A 418 25.37 -6.29 -8.96
N TYR A 419 25.98 -5.59 -9.90
CA TYR A 419 26.86 -6.09 -10.95
C TYR A 419 28.23 -5.41 -10.86
N HIS A 420 29.20 -5.97 -11.56
CA HIS A 420 30.52 -5.37 -11.69
C HIS A 420 31.09 -5.63 -13.08
N VAL A 421 31.57 -4.59 -13.76
CA VAL A 421 32.05 -4.66 -15.16
C VAL A 421 33.07 -5.79 -15.42
N LYS A 422 33.90 -6.13 -14.43
CA LYS A 422 34.90 -7.23 -14.48
C LYS A 422 34.53 -8.50 -13.68
N PHE A 423 34.20 -8.35 -12.39
CA PHE A 423 34.06 -9.49 -11.47
C PHE A 423 32.69 -10.17 -11.49
N ASN A 424 31.64 -9.48 -11.95
CA ASN A 424 30.28 -10.00 -12.08
C ASN A 424 29.54 -9.24 -13.20
N PRO A 425 30.00 -9.35 -14.46
CA PRO A 425 29.45 -8.57 -15.56
C PRO A 425 27.99 -9.00 -15.82
N PRO A 426 27.10 -8.07 -16.19
CA PRO A 426 25.77 -8.46 -16.67
C PRO A 426 25.90 -9.24 -17.98
N GLN A 427 24.89 -10.06 -18.31
CA GLN A 427 24.82 -10.82 -19.56
C GLN A 427 24.80 -9.88 -20.77
N VAL A 428 24.10 -8.76 -20.64
CA VAL A 428 24.08 -7.68 -21.64
C VAL A 428 24.61 -6.42 -20.99
N GLU A 429 25.61 -5.79 -21.63
CA GLU A 429 26.25 -4.60 -21.08
C GLU A 429 25.23 -3.50 -20.76
N GLY A 430 25.31 -2.98 -19.53
CA GLY A 430 24.44 -1.90 -19.05
C GLY A 430 22.99 -2.31 -18.78
N LYS A 431 22.63 -3.60 -18.82
CA LYS A 431 21.26 -4.07 -18.56
C LYS A 431 21.20 -5.09 -17.43
N ASP A 432 20.11 -5.05 -16.68
CA ASP A 432 19.80 -6.04 -15.65
C ASP A 432 19.39 -7.38 -16.27
N ASP A 433 19.93 -8.48 -15.76
CA ASP A 433 19.75 -9.81 -16.38
C ASP A 433 18.32 -10.35 -16.29
N ILE A 434 17.51 -9.84 -15.35
CA ILE A 434 16.15 -10.33 -15.10
C ILE A 434 15.12 -9.48 -15.85
N THR A 435 15.27 -8.16 -15.77
CA THR A 435 14.28 -7.20 -16.28
C THR A 435 14.65 -6.61 -17.63
N GLY A 436 15.93 -6.64 -18.01
CA GLY A 436 16.47 -5.94 -19.17
C GLY A 436 16.54 -4.42 -18.99
N GLU A 437 16.18 -3.89 -17.82
CA GLU A 437 16.20 -2.46 -17.51
C GLU A 437 17.64 -1.93 -17.35
N PRO A 438 17.89 -0.61 -17.56
CA PRO A 438 19.23 -0.05 -17.47
C PRO A 438 19.85 -0.14 -16.08
N LEU A 439 21.14 -0.51 -16.03
CA LEU A 439 21.97 -0.42 -14.84
C LEU A 439 22.58 0.98 -14.70
N ILE A 440 22.74 1.44 -13.46
CA ILE A 440 23.39 2.71 -13.17
C ILE A 440 24.64 2.52 -12.31
N GLN A 441 25.57 3.46 -12.38
CA GLN A 441 26.56 3.66 -11.33
C GLN A 441 25.98 4.62 -10.28
N ARG A 442 26.14 4.33 -8.99
CA ARG A 442 25.63 5.23 -7.95
C ARG A 442 26.47 6.51 -7.92
N LYS A 443 25.85 7.64 -7.55
CA LYS A 443 26.55 8.93 -7.46
C LYS A 443 27.69 8.91 -6.43
N ASP A 444 27.53 8.13 -5.36
CA ASP A 444 28.52 7.92 -4.29
C ASP A 444 29.61 6.87 -4.65
N ASP A 445 29.58 6.29 -5.86
CA ASP A 445 30.60 5.33 -6.34
C ASP A 445 31.75 6.03 -7.06
N ASN A 446 32.42 6.91 -6.33
CA ASN A 446 33.60 7.65 -6.78
C ASN A 446 34.72 7.59 -5.72
N VAL A 447 35.96 7.88 -6.14
CA VAL A 447 37.16 7.71 -5.30
C VAL A 447 37.13 8.60 -4.06
N SER A 448 36.75 9.88 -4.18
CA SER A 448 36.73 10.81 -3.04
C SER A 448 35.71 10.40 -1.99
N THR A 449 34.51 9.99 -2.41
CA THR A 449 33.47 9.50 -1.50
C THR A 449 33.85 8.17 -0.87
N LEU A 450 34.53 7.28 -1.62
CA LEU A 450 35.05 6.04 -1.07
C LEU A 450 36.07 6.29 0.04
N SER A 451 37.02 7.21 -0.16
CA SER A 451 38.01 7.57 0.86
C SER A 451 37.33 8.01 2.17
N SER A 452 36.38 8.95 2.11
CA SER A 452 35.64 9.41 3.29
C SER A 452 34.86 8.26 3.97
N ARG A 453 34.28 7.34 3.19
CA ARG A 453 33.54 6.20 3.72
C ARG A 453 34.44 5.14 4.36
N LEU A 454 35.66 4.95 3.83
CA LEU A 454 36.65 4.06 4.44
C LEU A 454 37.15 4.64 5.77
N GLU A 455 37.45 5.93 5.80
CA GLU A 455 37.82 6.62 7.04
C GLU A 455 36.72 6.50 8.09
N ALA A 456 35.47 6.78 7.70
CA ALA A 456 34.32 6.63 8.60
C ALA A 456 34.13 5.18 9.07
N PHE A 457 34.33 4.19 8.20
CA PHE A 457 34.27 2.78 8.55
C PHE A 457 35.31 2.41 9.61
N HIS A 458 36.59 2.73 9.36
CA HIS A 458 37.68 2.44 10.29
C HIS A 458 37.51 3.15 11.63
N LYS A 459 37.02 4.40 11.61
CA LYS A 459 36.83 5.21 12.82
C LYS A 459 35.62 4.79 13.65
N GLN A 460 34.48 4.50 13.01
CA GLN A 460 33.19 4.37 13.70
C GLN A 460 32.63 2.94 13.69
N THR A 461 32.90 2.19 12.62
CA THR A 461 32.34 0.83 12.42
C THR A 461 33.30 -0.27 12.87
N GLN A 462 34.62 -0.06 12.79
CA GLN A 462 35.60 -1.01 13.34
C GLN A 462 35.37 -1.32 14.84
N PRO A 463 35.05 -0.35 15.72
CA PRO A 463 34.71 -0.65 17.11
C PRO A 463 33.48 -1.56 17.30
N VAL A 464 32.55 -1.58 16.34
CA VAL A 464 31.37 -2.47 16.36
C VAL A 464 31.79 -3.93 16.17
N ILE A 465 32.83 -4.18 15.37
CA ILE A 465 33.39 -5.51 15.18
C ILE A 465 33.93 -6.03 16.52
N ASP A 466 34.66 -5.18 17.26
CA ASP A 466 35.18 -5.53 18.58
C ASP A 466 34.06 -5.76 19.60
N PHE A 467 33.00 -4.95 19.55
CA PHE A 467 31.80 -5.11 20.38
C PHE A 467 31.18 -6.51 20.21
N TYR A 468 30.90 -6.94 18.98
CA TYR A 468 30.32 -8.27 18.73
C TYR A 468 31.33 -9.41 18.86
N ARG A 469 32.64 -9.16 18.70
CA ARG A 469 33.69 -10.14 19.01
C ARG A 469 33.68 -10.52 20.48
N LYS A 470 33.56 -9.54 21.38
CA LYS A 470 33.48 -9.76 22.83
C LYS A 470 32.25 -10.58 23.23
N GLN A 471 31.17 -10.48 22.48
CA GLN A 471 29.96 -11.28 22.68
C GLN A 471 30.02 -12.70 22.08
N GLY A 472 31.12 -13.07 21.39
CA GLY A 472 31.26 -14.38 20.74
C GLY A 472 30.37 -14.57 19.49
N LYS A 473 29.81 -13.50 18.95
CA LYS A 473 28.88 -13.52 17.80
C LYS A 473 29.58 -13.32 16.46
N LEU A 474 30.83 -12.86 16.46
CA LEU A 474 31.56 -12.49 15.26
C LEU A 474 32.04 -13.71 14.45
N LEU A 475 31.83 -13.65 13.13
CA LEU A 475 32.42 -14.50 12.11
C LEU A 475 33.29 -13.63 11.19
N GLU A 476 34.58 -13.96 11.09
CA GLU A 476 35.51 -13.29 10.17
C GLU A 476 35.54 -14.04 8.83
N VAL A 477 35.27 -13.33 7.73
CA VAL A 477 35.28 -13.88 6.37
C VAL A 477 36.31 -13.16 5.52
N ASN A 478 37.19 -13.92 4.87
CA ASN A 478 38.08 -13.35 3.87
C ASN A 478 37.28 -13.11 2.58
N ALA A 479 36.90 -11.85 2.34
CA ALA A 479 36.11 -11.43 1.18
C ALA A 479 36.97 -10.96 0.00
N ASN A 480 38.30 -11.17 0.07
CA ASN A 480 39.24 -10.99 -1.03
C ASN A 480 39.49 -12.31 -1.80
N THR A 481 38.41 -13.06 -2.06
CA THR A 481 38.45 -14.33 -2.79
C THR A 481 37.22 -14.47 -3.69
N ASN A 482 37.08 -15.60 -4.36
CA ASN A 482 35.94 -15.89 -5.21
C ASN A 482 34.62 -15.86 -4.41
N MET A 483 33.58 -15.29 -5.03
CA MET A 483 32.24 -15.17 -4.46
C MET A 483 31.71 -16.48 -3.86
N LYS A 484 31.87 -17.62 -4.54
CA LYS A 484 31.39 -18.93 -4.05
C LYS A 484 32.09 -19.37 -2.77
N VAL A 485 33.39 -19.08 -2.66
CA VAL A 485 34.20 -19.40 -1.47
C VAL A 485 33.75 -18.56 -0.28
N VAL A 486 33.42 -17.28 -0.51
CA VAL A 486 32.84 -16.40 0.53
C VAL A 486 31.48 -16.93 0.99
N THR A 487 30.60 -17.34 0.06
CA THR A 487 29.30 -17.93 0.39
C THR A 487 29.45 -19.16 1.28
N GLU A 488 30.37 -20.07 0.94
CA GLU A 488 30.61 -21.30 1.70
C GLU A 488 31.16 -21.04 3.11
N GLN A 489 32.05 -20.05 3.26
CA GLN A 489 32.52 -19.61 4.58
C GLN A 489 31.36 -19.14 5.48
N ILE A 490 30.39 -18.43 4.90
CA ILE A 490 29.23 -17.97 5.69
C ILE A 490 28.30 -19.14 6.01
N ARG A 491 28.01 -20.02 5.04
CA ARG A 491 27.16 -21.21 5.24
C ARG A 491 27.68 -22.13 6.34
N SER A 492 28.97 -22.46 6.30
CA SER A 492 29.60 -23.33 7.30
C SER A 492 29.48 -22.79 8.72
N SER A 493 29.41 -21.46 8.90
CA SER A 493 29.22 -20.84 10.22
C SER A 493 27.75 -20.70 10.62
N LEU A 494 26.86 -20.39 9.69
CA LEU A 494 25.41 -20.28 9.96
C LEU A 494 24.74 -21.66 10.11
N GLY A 495 25.44 -22.73 9.72
CA GLY A 495 24.95 -24.11 9.71
C GLY A 495 24.00 -24.39 8.55
N SER A 496 23.92 -25.66 8.14
CA SER A 496 22.82 -26.15 7.30
C SER A 496 21.55 -26.26 8.14
N ASP A 497 20.40 -25.99 7.50
CA ASP A 497 19.08 -26.25 8.07
C ASP A 497 18.73 -27.74 8.07
#